data_AF-F9YV97-F1
#
_entry.id   AF-F9YV97-F1
#
_cell.length_a   1.000
_cell.length_b   1.000
_cell.length_c   1.000
_cell.angle_alpha   90.00
_cell.angle_beta   90.00
_cell.angle_gamma   90.00
#
_symmetry.space_group_name_H-M   'P 1'
#
loop_
_entity.id
_entity.type
_entity.pdbx_description
1 polymer ?
#
loop_
_entity_poly.entity_id
_entity_poly.type
_entity_poly.pdbx_seq_one_letter_code
_entity_poly.pdbx_strand_id
1 'polypeptide(L)'
;MFDINILTVIASESYEQFAKQLQNEISELVNSRPMLITSTLFIDHVFETAEGTKVKITVDTARKIYNKLIRQDYINDDGRLTETYHEAKRNDNLQLGDEFQPILSGIVQALDNVFDPKKINPDDSRKPKEANFDEEKFKKAQFQELWKRINVKTYYKVDFETAELIGKAINAIDKHLSVTEIRMVVEEGVMEEVWDKEQLEAGTAMKQTKAKTYNVRETIGTGVKYDLIGRLVMETGLTRRTLVAILKGIRPETFYQFRMNPEEFIRKTANIINDEKAMAVVQKICYERTGNTYDVDIFTESTIRGKVGINAIESTKSLYDLVVVDSEGVEKKFAEALKAQENVAVYTKLPKGFYINTPMGHYNPDWAIAFNEGTVKHIYFIAETKGNEWQRSQLRGAEDAKLECAARHFEAISQGGNIVYGVVKDYKTLYDKVMK
;
A
#
# COMPACT_ATOMS: atom_id res chain seq x y z
N MET A 1 -27.96 -38.26 10.42
CA MET A 1 -28.36 -36.84 10.59
C MET A 1 -27.06 -36.14 10.93
N PHE A 2 -26.40 -35.53 9.95
CA PHE A 2 -25.09 -34.93 10.17
C PHE A 2 -25.26 -33.63 10.95
N ASP A 3 -24.46 -33.46 12.01
CA ASP A 3 -24.36 -32.23 12.76
C ASP A 3 -23.83 -31.11 11.84
N ILE A 4 -24.63 -30.08 11.65
CA ILE A 4 -24.22 -28.87 10.94
C ILE A 4 -23.39 -28.04 11.92
N ASN A 5 -22.10 -27.85 11.63
CA ASN A 5 -21.25 -26.95 12.41
C ASN A 5 -21.69 -25.50 12.17
N ILE A 6 -22.26 -24.85 13.19
CA ILE A 6 -22.68 -23.45 13.13
C ILE A 6 -21.55 -22.57 13.67
N LEU A 7 -20.96 -21.75 12.80
CA LEU A 7 -20.02 -20.70 13.17
C LEU A 7 -20.73 -19.35 13.12
N THR A 8 -20.74 -18.60 14.24
CA THR A 8 -21.20 -17.21 14.27
C THR A 8 -20.00 -16.28 14.27
N VAL A 9 -19.87 -15.47 13.23
CA VAL A 9 -18.82 -14.45 13.11
C VAL A 9 -19.46 -13.07 13.21
N ILE A 10 -18.89 -12.21 14.05
CA ILE A 10 -19.27 -10.79 14.15
C ILE A 10 -18.10 -10.00 13.60
N ALA A 11 -18.28 -9.40 12.42
CA ALA A 11 -17.26 -8.61 11.74
C ALA A 11 -17.81 -7.26 11.29
N SER A 12 -16.92 -6.29 11.06
CA SER A 12 -17.25 -4.97 10.54
C SER A 12 -17.21 -4.89 9.00
N GLU A 13 -17.06 -6.03 8.32
CA GLU A 13 -17.00 -6.15 6.85
C GLU A 13 -18.28 -6.80 6.30
N SER A 14 -18.47 -6.74 4.97
CA SER A 14 -19.65 -7.36 4.34
C SER A 14 -19.52 -8.89 4.30
N TYR A 15 -20.66 -9.60 4.30
CA TYR A 15 -20.66 -11.05 4.13
C TYR A 15 -19.96 -11.49 2.84
N GLU A 16 -20.15 -10.77 1.74
CA GLU A 16 -19.49 -11.09 0.46
C GLU A 16 -17.97 -11.01 0.56
N GLN A 17 -17.44 -9.98 1.22
CA GLN A 17 -16.00 -9.83 1.41
C GLN A 17 -15.46 -10.92 2.33
N PHE A 18 -16.12 -11.18 3.46
CA PHE A 18 -15.75 -12.25 4.38
C PHE A 18 -15.79 -13.63 3.70
N ALA A 19 -16.88 -13.95 2.99
CA ALA A 19 -17.04 -15.23 2.30
C ALA A 19 -16.00 -15.41 1.19
N LYS A 20 -15.66 -14.35 0.45
CA LYS A 20 -14.59 -14.40 -0.57
C LYS A 20 -13.22 -14.56 0.06
N GLN A 21 -12.90 -13.81 1.12
CA GLN A 21 -11.63 -13.94 1.82
C GLN A 21 -11.47 -15.34 2.41
N LEU A 22 -12.50 -15.86 3.08
CA LEU A 22 -12.49 -17.23 3.62
C LEU A 22 -12.31 -18.27 2.51
N GLN A 23 -13.02 -18.15 1.38
CA GLN A 23 -12.86 -19.07 0.24
C GLN A 23 -11.49 -18.92 -0.44
N ASN A 24 -10.95 -17.71 -0.50
CA ASN A 24 -9.59 -17.45 -0.98
C ASN A 24 -8.55 -18.06 -0.05
N GLU A 25 -8.69 -17.91 1.27
CA GLU A 25 -7.81 -18.55 2.25
C GLU A 25 -7.89 -20.08 2.13
N ILE A 26 -9.09 -20.64 1.99
CA ILE A 26 -9.28 -22.09 1.73
C ILE A 26 -8.64 -22.47 0.39
N SER A 27 -8.78 -21.66 -0.65
CA SER A 27 -8.16 -21.87 -1.97
C SER A 27 -6.64 -21.76 -1.96
N GLU A 28 -6.08 -20.81 -1.24
CA GLU A 28 -4.63 -20.62 -1.06
C GLU A 28 -4.02 -21.79 -0.28
N LEU A 29 -4.78 -22.35 0.67
CA LEU A 29 -4.44 -23.61 1.33
C LEU A 29 -4.53 -24.82 0.38
N VAL A 30 -5.36 -24.75 -0.65
CA VAL A 30 -5.51 -25.79 -1.70
C VAL A 30 -4.57 -25.47 -2.88
N ASN A 31 -3.28 -25.81 -2.81
CA ASN A 31 -2.34 -25.47 -3.90
C ASN A 31 -2.76 -25.99 -5.29
N SER A 32 -2.62 -25.15 -6.34
CA SER A 32 -3.04 -25.36 -7.74
C SER A 32 -2.18 -26.34 -8.56
N ARG A 33 -1.56 -27.33 -7.93
CA ARG A 33 -1.00 -28.49 -8.65
C ARG A 33 -1.73 -29.73 -8.19
N PRO A 34 -1.91 -30.76 -9.04
CA PRO A 34 -2.56 -31.98 -8.61
C PRO A 34 -1.83 -32.50 -7.37
N MET A 35 -2.51 -32.53 -6.23
CA MET A 35 -1.97 -33.13 -5.00
C MET A 35 -1.96 -34.66 -5.09
N LEU A 36 -2.76 -35.20 -6.02
CA LEU A 36 -3.00 -36.62 -6.21
C LEU A 36 -2.61 -36.97 -7.64
N ILE A 37 -1.66 -37.87 -7.77
CA ILE A 37 -1.27 -38.47 -9.02
C ILE A 37 -2.34 -39.47 -9.39
N THR A 38 -2.88 -39.34 -10.60
CA THR A 38 -3.79 -40.30 -11.21
C THR A 38 -3.24 -40.69 -12.57
N SER A 39 -3.80 -41.75 -13.18
CA SER A 39 -3.43 -42.12 -14.56
C SER A 39 -3.62 -41.00 -15.58
N THR A 40 -4.51 -40.03 -15.34
CA THR A 40 -4.72 -38.89 -16.27
C THR A 40 -3.52 -37.96 -16.33
N LEU A 41 -2.61 -37.97 -15.34
CA LEU A 41 -1.38 -37.17 -15.34
C LEU A 41 -0.50 -37.46 -16.56
N PHE A 42 -0.52 -38.68 -17.10
CA PHE A 42 0.39 -39.11 -18.15
C PHE A 42 -0.26 -39.16 -19.55
N ILE A 43 -1.58 -39.01 -19.66
CA ILE A 43 -2.28 -39.15 -20.94
C ILE A 43 -1.86 -38.02 -21.90
N ASP A 44 -1.70 -38.36 -23.18
CA ASP A 44 -1.31 -37.43 -24.26
C ASP A 44 0.05 -36.76 -24.13
N HIS A 45 0.81 -37.02 -23.06
CA HIS A 45 2.22 -36.65 -22.96
C HIS A 45 3.05 -37.32 -24.07
N VAL A 46 4.05 -36.60 -24.55
CA VAL A 46 5.05 -37.12 -25.49
C VAL A 46 6.39 -37.17 -24.75
N PHE A 47 6.84 -38.37 -24.42
CA PHE A 47 8.15 -38.57 -23.78
C PHE A 47 9.20 -38.93 -24.83
N GLU A 48 10.41 -38.40 -24.67
CA GLU A 48 11.53 -38.67 -25.54
C GLU A 48 12.45 -39.71 -24.91
N THR A 49 12.82 -40.75 -25.67
CA THR A 49 13.75 -41.78 -25.21
C THR A 49 15.20 -41.31 -25.31
N ALA A 50 16.12 -42.02 -24.65
CA ALA A 50 17.56 -41.74 -24.75
C ALA A 50 18.11 -41.82 -26.19
N GLU A 51 17.41 -42.53 -27.09
CA GLU A 51 17.72 -42.68 -28.51
C GLU A 51 17.04 -41.59 -29.38
N GLY A 52 16.36 -40.60 -28.77
CA GLY A 52 15.69 -39.49 -29.46
C GLY A 52 14.31 -39.84 -30.04
N THR A 53 13.75 -41.00 -29.71
CA THR A 53 12.43 -41.43 -30.22
C THR A 53 11.32 -40.84 -29.36
N LYS A 54 10.30 -40.25 -29.99
CA LYS A 54 9.14 -39.65 -29.29
C LYS A 54 8.01 -40.66 -29.15
N VAL A 55 7.63 -40.95 -27.91
CA VAL A 55 6.56 -41.89 -27.54
C VAL A 55 5.38 -41.10 -26.98
N LYS A 56 4.25 -41.14 -27.70
CA LYS A 56 2.99 -40.58 -27.19
C LYS A 56 2.33 -41.58 -26.23
N ILE A 57 1.96 -41.13 -25.04
CA ILE A 57 1.38 -41.98 -24.00
C ILE A 57 -0.12 -42.12 -24.22
N THR A 58 -0.55 -43.38 -24.40
CA THR A 58 -1.95 -43.75 -24.54
C THR A 58 -2.62 -43.94 -23.17
N VAL A 59 -3.95 -43.99 -23.13
CA VAL A 59 -4.72 -44.26 -21.91
C VAL A 59 -4.31 -45.59 -21.24
N ASP A 60 -4.03 -46.64 -22.02
CA ASP A 60 -3.60 -47.93 -21.50
C ASP A 60 -2.19 -47.86 -20.89
N THR A 61 -1.26 -47.19 -21.58
CA THR A 61 0.10 -46.97 -21.09
C THR A 61 0.11 -46.14 -19.80
N ALA A 62 -0.69 -45.08 -19.74
CA ALA A 62 -0.82 -44.22 -18.56
C ALA A 62 -1.36 -44.98 -17.33
N ARG A 63 -2.33 -45.88 -17.54
CA ARG A 63 -2.85 -46.77 -16.49
C ARG A 63 -1.78 -47.74 -15.99
N LYS A 64 -0.95 -48.30 -16.88
CA LYS A 64 0.15 -49.20 -16.50
C LYS A 64 1.24 -48.46 -15.71
N ILE A 65 1.60 -47.24 -16.10
CA ILE A 65 2.52 -46.37 -15.36
C ILE A 65 1.99 -46.13 -13.94
N TYR A 66 0.73 -45.72 -13.81
CA TYR A 66 0.09 -45.49 -12.51
C TYR A 66 0.10 -46.75 -11.62
N ASN A 67 -0.30 -47.90 -12.16
CA ASN A 67 -0.32 -49.16 -11.40
C ASN A 67 1.08 -49.61 -10.96
N LYS A 68 2.13 -49.33 -11.75
CA LYS A 68 3.52 -49.63 -11.36
C LYS A 68 4.01 -48.72 -10.24
N LEU A 69 3.67 -47.43 -10.30
CA LEU A 69 4.02 -46.47 -9.25
C LEU A 69 3.40 -46.87 -7.90
N ILE A 70 2.16 -47.38 -7.90
CA ILE A 70 1.53 -47.95 -6.69
C ILE A 70 2.26 -49.22 -6.23
N ARG A 71 2.50 -50.19 -7.13
CA ARG A 71 3.11 -51.49 -6.76
C ARG A 71 4.54 -51.38 -6.24
N GLN A 72 5.26 -50.32 -6.60
CA GLN A 72 6.61 -50.04 -6.11
C GLN A 72 6.62 -49.16 -4.85
N ASP A 73 5.45 -48.93 -4.25
CA ASP A 73 5.25 -48.02 -3.13
C ASP A 73 5.78 -46.61 -3.40
N TYR A 74 5.89 -46.16 -4.66
CA TYR A 74 6.29 -44.79 -5.00
C TYR A 74 5.13 -43.81 -4.87
N ILE A 75 3.91 -44.33 -4.95
CA ILE A 75 2.67 -43.60 -4.71
C ILE A 75 1.80 -44.44 -3.75
N ASN A 76 1.17 -43.82 -2.77
CA ASN A 76 0.25 -44.49 -1.85
C ASN A 76 -1.16 -44.67 -2.44
N ASP A 77 -2.06 -45.35 -1.73
CA ASP A 77 -3.44 -45.58 -2.18
C ASP A 77 -4.25 -44.29 -2.42
N ASP A 78 -3.82 -43.17 -1.82
CA ASP A 78 -4.41 -41.84 -2.02
C ASP A 78 -3.81 -41.09 -3.22
N GLY A 79 -2.86 -41.66 -3.97
CA GLY A 79 -2.24 -40.99 -5.11
C GLY A 79 -1.11 -40.02 -4.74
N ARG A 80 -0.56 -40.06 -3.51
CA ARG A 80 0.54 -39.18 -3.07
C ARG A 80 1.91 -39.84 -3.18
N LEU A 81 2.93 -39.06 -3.55
CA LEU A 81 4.33 -39.52 -3.52
C LEU A 81 4.74 -39.92 -2.11
N THR A 82 5.44 -41.04 -2.01
CA THR A 82 5.92 -41.61 -0.74
C THR A 82 7.39 -41.26 -0.49
N GLU A 83 7.87 -41.48 0.74
CA GLU A 83 9.31 -41.35 1.04
C GLU A 83 10.15 -42.33 0.21
N THR A 84 9.62 -43.51 -0.10
CA THR A 84 10.25 -44.51 -0.98
C THR A 84 10.58 -43.95 -2.36
N TYR A 85 9.67 -43.16 -2.95
CA TYR A 85 9.94 -42.46 -4.22
C TYR A 85 11.07 -41.43 -4.07
N HIS A 86 11.03 -40.62 -3.01
CA HIS A 86 12.03 -39.57 -2.80
C HIS A 86 13.42 -40.15 -2.53
N GLU A 87 13.53 -41.25 -1.79
CA GLU A 87 14.78 -41.98 -1.57
C GLU A 87 15.32 -42.61 -2.86
N ALA A 88 14.47 -43.31 -3.62
CA ALA A 88 14.85 -43.91 -4.89
C ALA A 88 15.34 -42.84 -5.88
N LYS A 89 14.69 -41.68 -5.90
CA LYS A 89 15.12 -40.54 -6.72
C LYS A 89 16.43 -39.91 -6.25
N ARG A 90 16.60 -39.67 -4.95
CA ARG A 90 17.85 -39.10 -4.40
C ARG A 90 19.08 -39.96 -4.69
N ASN A 91 18.88 -41.27 -4.75
CA ASN A 91 19.95 -42.25 -4.97
C ASN A 91 20.08 -42.70 -6.44
N ASP A 92 19.40 -42.03 -7.38
CA ASP A 92 19.35 -42.38 -8.82
C ASP A 92 18.99 -43.86 -9.09
N ASN A 93 18.15 -44.44 -8.23
CA ASN A 93 17.76 -45.85 -8.26
C ASN A 93 16.25 -46.05 -8.55
N LEU A 94 15.63 -45.10 -9.25
CA LEU A 94 14.22 -45.18 -9.57
C LEU A 94 13.98 -46.19 -10.70
N GLN A 95 13.12 -47.20 -10.46
CA GLN A 95 12.86 -48.26 -11.44
C GLN A 95 11.37 -48.54 -11.59
N LEU A 96 10.89 -48.57 -12.84
CA LEU A 96 9.50 -48.92 -13.18
C LEU A 96 9.38 -50.19 -14.04
N GLY A 97 10.41 -51.04 -14.00
CA GLY A 97 10.53 -52.24 -14.85
C GLY A 97 11.02 -51.93 -16.26
N ASP A 98 11.55 -52.94 -16.95
CA ASP A 98 12.25 -52.81 -18.24
C ASP A 98 11.38 -52.14 -19.33
N GLU A 99 10.06 -52.32 -19.26
CA GLU A 99 9.09 -51.74 -20.21
C GLU A 99 9.05 -50.21 -20.20
N PHE A 100 9.39 -49.56 -19.07
CA PHE A 100 9.33 -48.09 -18.92
C PHE A 100 10.69 -47.43 -18.80
N GLN A 101 11.80 -48.19 -18.78
CA GLN A 101 13.15 -47.64 -18.74
C GLN A 101 13.44 -46.61 -19.85
N PRO A 102 13.03 -46.83 -21.11
CA PRO A 102 13.31 -45.86 -22.18
C PRO A 102 12.63 -44.50 -21.98
N ILE A 103 11.52 -44.42 -21.23
CA ILE A 103 10.73 -43.20 -21.01
C ILE A 103 10.74 -42.71 -19.56
N LEU A 104 11.60 -43.30 -18.72
CA LEU A 104 11.65 -43.07 -17.28
C LEU A 104 11.92 -41.59 -16.95
N SER A 105 12.81 -40.94 -17.70
CA SER A 105 13.13 -39.52 -17.55
C SER A 105 11.90 -38.63 -17.73
N GLY A 106 11.06 -38.91 -18.74
CA GLY A 106 9.81 -38.20 -19.00
C GLY A 106 8.77 -38.41 -17.88
N ILE A 107 8.68 -39.65 -17.36
CA ILE A 107 7.81 -39.96 -16.21
C ILE A 107 8.27 -39.19 -14.96
N VAL A 108 9.57 -39.15 -14.68
CA VAL A 108 10.12 -38.39 -13.54
C VAL A 108 9.86 -36.89 -13.69
N GLN A 109 10.00 -36.32 -14.89
CA GLN A 109 9.66 -34.92 -15.16
C GLN A 109 8.17 -34.63 -14.92
N ALA A 110 7.28 -35.52 -15.37
CA ALA A 110 5.84 -35.38 -15.10
C ALA A 110 5.54 -35.42 -13.60
N LEU A 111 6.21 -36.31 -12.85
CA LEU A 111 6.10 -36.40 -11.39
C LEU A 111 6.72 -35.20 -10.67
N ASP A 112 7.77 -34.57 -11.21
CA ASP A 112 8.38 -33.36 -10.64
C ASP A 112 7.47 -32.13 -10.68
N ASN A 113 6.54 -32.11 -11.65
CA ASN A 113 5.57 -31.04 -11.79
C ASN A 113 4.39 -31.16 -10.80
N VAL A 114 4.28 -32.29 -10.08
CA VAL A 114 3.32 -32.53 -9.00
C VAL A 114 3.72 -31.74 -7.76
N PHE A 115 2.76 -31.20 -7.01
CA PHE A 115 3.04 -30.38 -5.82
C PHE A 115 3.68 -31.21 -4.71
N ASP A 116 4.91 -30.84 -4.34
CA ASP A 116 5.59 -31.32 -3.14
C ASP A 116 5.74 -30.16 -2.14
N PRO A 117 4.97 -30.14 -1.04
CA PRO A 117 5.07 -29.09 -0.02
C PRO A 117 6.45 -29.02 0.65
N LYS A 118 7.29 -30.08 0.56
CA LYS A 118 8.66 -30.08 1.11
C LYS A 118 9.68 -29.36 0.20
N LYS A 119 9.34 -29.01 -1.05
CA LYS A 119 10.22 -28.29 -2.00
C LYS A 119 10.18 -26.76 -1.88
N ILE A 120 9.32 -26.18 -1.03
CA ILE A 120 9.28 -24.73 -0.83
C ILE A 120 10.39 -24.35 0.15
N ASN A 121 11.56 -24.00 -0.37
CA ASN A 121 12.49 -23.14 0.34
C ASN A 121 12.17 -21.68 -0.04
N PRO A 122 11.63 -20.85 0.86
CA PRO A 122 11.66 -19.41 0.63
C PRO A 122 13.11 -18.95 0.65
N ASP A 123 13.58 -18.40 -0.47
CA ASP A 123 14.91 -17.84 -0.59
C ASP A 123 15.11 -16.67 0.40
N ASP A 124 16.15 -16.73 1.22
CA ASP A 124 16.52 -15.75 2.27
C ASP A 124 17.21 -14.50 1.68
N SER A 125 16.87 -14.16 0.43
CA SER A 125 17.44 -13.04 -0.32
C SER A 125 16.65 -11.73 -0.15
N ARG A 126 15.59 -11.71 0.69
CA ARG A 126 14.69 -10.56 0.88
C ARG A 126 14.96 -9.74 2.15
N LYS A 127 16.15 -9.86 2.73
CA LYS A 127 16.52 -9.04 3.90
C LYS A 127 16.62 -7.56 3.51
N PRO A 128 16.06 -6.64 4.31
CA PRO A 128 16.23 -5.21 4.08
C PRO A 128 17.72 -4.85 4.07
N LYS A 129 18.16 -4.15 3.03
CA LYS A 129 19.50 -3.55 2.95
C LYS A 129 19.45 -2.17 3.61
N GLU A 130 20.50 -1.82 4.35
CA GLU A 130 20.65 -0.48 4.93
C GLU A 130 21.14 0.50 3.86
N ALA A 131 20.60 1.72 3.89
CA ALA A 131 21.05 2.81 3.04
C ALA A 131 22.15 3.59 3.75
N ASN A 132 23.33 3.65 3.14
CA ASN A 132 24.49 4.35 3.69
C ASN A 132 24.57 5.76 3.09
N PHE A 133 24.70 6.75 3.97
CA PHE A 133 24.93 8.13 3.59
C PHE A 133 26.35 8.30 3.01
N ASP A 134 26.44 9.01 1.89
CA ASP A 134 27.67 9.25 1.14
C ASP A 134 28.12 10.71 1.31
N GLU A 135 29.08 10.91 2.22
CA GLU A 135 29.62 12.23 2.54
C GLU A 135 30.23 12.96 1.33
N GLU A 136 30.84 12.22 0.40
CA GLU A 136 31.50 12.83 -0.75
C GLU A 136 30.48 13.43 -1.72
N LYS A 137 29.31 12.79 -1.86
CA LYS A 137 28.19 13.36 -2.62
C LYS A 137 27.58 14.56 -1.91
N PHE A 138 27.52 14.55 -0.58
CA PHE A 138 27.08 15.71 0.19
C PHE A 138 28.01 16.91 -0.02
N LYS A 139 29.34 16.69 -0.02
CA LYS A 139 30.37 17.74 -0.22
C LYS A 139 30.39 18.33 -1.63
N LYS A 140 29.67 17.76 -2.61
CA LYS A 140 29.54 18.35 -3.96
C LYS A 140 29.01 19.78 -3.87
N ALA A 141 29.65 20.70 -4.61
CA ALA A 141 29.31 22.12 -4.61
C ALA A 141 27.82 22.38 -4.91
N GLN A 142 27.24 21.62 -5.86
CA GLN A 142 25.84 21.73 -6.23
C GLN A 142 24.90 21.41 -5.07
N PHE A 143 25.19 20.36 -4.28
CA PHE A 143 24.35 20.01 -3.13
C PHE A 143 24.58 20.96 -1.95
N GLN A 144 25.83 21.36 -1.69
CA GLN A 144 26.13 22.31 -0.62
C GLN A 144 25.38 23.63 -0.78
N GLU A 145 25.33 24.16 -2.01
CA GLU A 145 24.61 25.38 -2.29
C GLU A 145 23.09 25.20 -2.20
N LEU A 146 22.53 24.06 -2.62
CA LEU A 146 21.14 23.69 -2.38
C LEU A 146 20.85 23.64 -0.87
N TRP A 147 21.67 22.90 -0.11
CA TRP A 147 21.50 22.67 1.32
C TRP A 147 21.52 23.97 2.12
N LYS A 148 22.50 24.84 1.86
CA LYS A 148 22.62 26.17 2.49
C LYS A 148 21.37 27.02 2.34
N ARG A 149 20.61 26.80 1.27
CA ARG A 149 19.40 27.58 0.98
C ARG A 149 18.14 26.96 1.58
N ILE A 150 18.06 25.63 1.66
CA ILE A 150 16.86 24.93 2.16
C ILE A 150 16.93 24.54 3.64
N ASN A 151 18.11 24.55 4.26
CA ASN A 151 18.29 24.09 5.63
C ASN A 151 17.82 25.09 6.69
N VAL A 152 17.28 26.25 6.31
CA VAL A 152 16.84 27.29 7.25
C VAL A 152 15.47 26.96 7.80
N LYS A 153 15.35 26.90 9.13
CA LYS A 153 14.05 26.70 9.79
C LYS A 153 13.24 28.00 9.71
N THR A 154 11.95 27.85 9.47
CA THR A 154 11.00 28.98 9.49
C THR A 154 9.99 28.81 10.60
N TYR A 155 9.40 29.93 10.99
CA TYR A 155 8.16 29.96 11.74
C TYR A 155 7.09 30.63 10.89
N TYR A 156 5.82 30.35 11.18
CA TYR A 156 4.71 30.95 10.46
C TYR A 156 3.93 31.90 11.35
N LYS A 157 3.31 32.90 10.71
CA LYS A 157 2.27 33.73 11.28
C LYS A 157 1.01 33.52 10.44
N VAL A 158 -0.12 33.35 11.12
CA VAL A 158 -1.43 33.26 10.48
C VAL A 158 -2.29 34.36 11.05
N ASP A 159 -2.80 35.23 10.19
CA ASP A 159 -3.86 36.16 10.53
C ASP A 159 -5.19 35.58 10.06
N PHE A 160 -6.12 35.27 10.97
CA PHE A 160 -7.43 34.76 10.59
C PHE A 160 -8.52 35.21 11.56
N GLU A 161 -9.71 35.44 11.03
CA GLU A 161 -10.87 35.84 11.82
C GLU A 161 -11.66 34.61 12.27
N THR A 162 -11.80 34.45 13.59
CA THR A 162 -12.57 33.32 14.15
C THR A 162 -14.03 33.34 13.73
N ALA A 163 -14.64 34.52 13.57
CA ALA A 163 -16.03 34.64 13.12
C ALA A 163 -16.22 34.14 11.67
N GLU A 164 -15.27 34.43 10.80
CA GLU A 164 -15.26 33.95 9.41
C GLU A 164 -15.16 32.42 9.37
N LEU A 165 -14.24 31.83 10.15
CA LEU A 165 -14.09 30.36 10.26
C LEU A 165 -15.39 29.70 10.76
N ILE A 166 -16.03 30.27 11.78
CA ILE A 166 -17.30 29.73 12.30
C ILE A 166 -18.36 29.73 11.20
N GLY A 167 -18.53 30.85 10.49
CA GLY A 167 -19.53 30.97 9.42
C GLY A 167 -19.28 30.00 8.26
N LYS A 168 -18.02 29.85 7.83
CA LYS A 168 -17.64 28.90 6.78
C LYS A 168 -17.86 27.45 7.22
N ALA A 169 -17.45 27.09 8.43
CA ALA A 169 -17.66 25.75 8.99
C ALA A 169 -19.15 25.39 9.08
N ILE A 170 -20.00 26.30 9.54
CA ILE A 170 -21.47 26.08 9.59
C ILE A 170 -22.00 25.77 8.19
N ASN A 171 -21.70 26.64 7.21
CA ASN A 171 -22.16 26.46 5.84
C ASN A 171 -21.68 25.14 5.22
N ALA A 172 -20.42 24.77 5.47
CA ALA A 172 -19.83 23.54 4.96
C ALA A 172 -20.47 22.30 5.60
N ILE A 173 -20.67 22.31 6.92
CA ILE A 173 -21.33 21.22 7.65
C ILE A 173 -22.75 21.04 7.12
N ASP A 174 -23.53 22.12 7.02
CA ASP A 174 -24.91 22.04 6.53
C ASP A 174 -25.03 21.61 5.07
N LYS A 175 -24.01 21.85 4.24
CA LYS A 175 -24.03 21.48 2.82
C LYS A 175 -23.51 20.06 2.57
N HIS A 176 -22.54 19.60 3.35
CA HIS A 176 -21.76 18.41 3.03
C HIS A 176 -21.88 17.29 4.06
N LEU A 177 -22.35 17.56 5.28
CA LEU A 177 -22.51 16.53 6.29
C LEU A 177 -23.68 15.59 5.94
N SER A 178 -23.32 14.34 5.70
CA SER A 178 -24.25 13.23 5.56
C SER A 178 -23.76 12.07 6.41
N VAL A 179 -24.59 11.63 7.36
CA VAL A 179 -24.31 10.56 8.30
C VAL A 179 -25.23 9.39 8.00
N THR A 180 -24.64 8.20 7.93
CA THR A 180 -25.38 6.98 7.63
C THR A 180 -26.09 6.47 8.88
N GLU A 181 -27.30 5.95 8.71
CA GLU A 181 -27.99 5.25 9.79
C GLU A 181 -27.26 3.94 10.11
N ILE A 182 -27.14 3.62 11.39
CA ILE A 182 -26.58 2.35 11.83
C ILE A 182 -27.56 1.24 11.47
N ARG A 183 -27.08 0.26 10.70
CA ARG A 183 -27.83 -0.94 10.32
C ARG A 183 -27.04 -2.17 10.70
N MET A 184 -27.73 -3.16 11.27
CA MET A 184 -27.21 -4.50 11.47
C MET A 184 -27.75 -5.37 10.35
N VAL A 185 -26.88 -5.96 9.56
CA VAL A 185 -27.30 -6.94 8.54
C VAL A 185 -26.90 -8.31 9.08
N VAL A 186 -27.89 -9.20 9.23
CA VAL A 186 -27.64 -10.60 9.54
C VAL A 186 -27.78 -11.38 8.24
N GLU A 187 -26.68 -11.95 7.79
CA GLU A 187 -26.58 -12.70 6.54
C GLU A 187 -26.27 -14.15 6.88
N GLU A 188 -27.10 -15.07 6.38
CA GLU A 188 -26.92 -16.51 6.52
C GLU A 188 -26.50 -17.05 5.15
N GLY A 189 -25.56 -17.99 5.16
CA GLY A 189 -25.24 -18.76 3.97
C GLY A 189 -24.68 -20.13 4.31
N VAL A 190 -24.70 -20.98 3.29
CA VAL A 190 -24.33 -22.39 3.40
C VAL A 190 -23.29 -22.67 2.32
N MET A 191 -22.24 -23.38 2.71
CA MET A 191 -21.30 -24.00 1.80
C MET A 191 -21.64 -25.50 1.77
N GLU A 192 -22.18 -25.96 0.64
CA GLU A 192 -22.51 -27.36 0.42
C GLU A 192 -21.25 -28.12 -0.04
N GLU A 193 -21.36 -29.06 -0.97
CA GLU A 193 -20.21 -29.79 -1.51
C GLU A 193 -19.35 -28.89 -2.39
N VAL A 194 -18.04 -28.84 -2.11
CA VAL A 194 -17.03 -28.17 -2.94
C VAL A 194 -16.53 -29.19 -3.97
N TRP A 195 -16.87 -28.98 -5.24
CA TRP A 195 -16.57 -29.92 -6.31
C TRP A 195 -15.19 -29.75 -6.92
N ASP A 196 -14.68 -28.52 -6.92
CA ASP A 196 -13.42 -28.13 -7.54
C ASP A 196 -12.83 -26.88 -6.85
N LYS A 197 -11.56 -26.59 -7.12
CA LYS A 197 -10.85 -25.46 -6.50
C LYS A 197 -11.28 -24.13 -7.14
N GLU A 198 -11.61 -24.18 -8.42
CA GLU A 198 -12.06 -23.08 -9.24
C GLU A 198 -13.29 -22.38 -8.63
N GLN A 199 -14.20 -23.13 -8.00
CA GLN A 199 -15.35 -22.57 -7.27
C GLN A 199 -14.96 -21.77 -6.01
N LEU A 200 -13.90 -22.19 -5.32
CA LEU A 200 -13.35 -21.47 -4.16
C LEU A 200 -12.58 -20.21 -4.59
N GLU A 201 -11.76 -20.31 -5.65
CA GLU A 201 -11.06 -19.15 -6.25
C GLU A 201 -12.03 -18.11 -6.80
N ALA A 202 -13.14 -18.56 -7.39
CA ALA A 202 -14.21 -17.68 -7.85
C ALA A 202 -15.06 -17.10 -6.72
N GLY A 203 -14.91 -17.59 -5.48
CA GLY A 203 -15.70 -17.17 -4.33
C GLY A 203 -17.18 -17.58 -4.40
N THR A 204 -17.52 -18.62 -5.17
CA THR A 204 -18.93 -19.03 -5.45
C THR A 204 -19.41 -20.25 -4.67
N ALA A 205 -18.53 -20.93 -3.93
CA ALA A 205 -18.86 -22.13 -3.17
C ALA A 205 -19.78 -21.84 -1.97
N MET A 206 -19.65 -20.66 -1.37
CA MET A 206 -20.53 -20.21 -0.29
C MET A 206 -21.72 -19.42 -0.85
N LYS A 207 -22.94 -19.96 -0.72
CA LYS A 207 -24.16 -19.32 -1.23
C LYS A 207 -24.92 -18.67 -0.09
N GLN A 208 -25.20 -17.37 -0.24
CA GLN A 208 -26.10 -16.66 0.66
C GLN A 208 -27.52 -17.21 0.52
N THR A 209 -28.12 -17.61 1.63
CA THR A 209 -29.47 -18.18 1.67
C THR A 209 -30.50 -17.20 2.21
N LYS A 210 -30.11 -16.35 3.17
CA LYS A 210 -30.98 -15.30 3.73
C LYS A 210 -30.19 -14.05 4.08
N ALA A 211 -30.86 -12.91 3.98
CA ALA A 211 -30.37 -11.63 4.47
C ALA A 211 -31.51 -10.94 5.22
N LYS A 212 -31.22 -10.41 6.40
CA LYS A 212 -32.16 -9.59 7.15
C LYS A 212 -31.47 -8.34 7.66
N THR A 213 -31.96 -7.18 7.23
CA THR A 213 -31.48 -5.89 7.70
C THR A 213 -32.33 -5.41 8.88
N TYR A 214 -31.67 -5.07 9.96
CA TYR A 214 -32.25 -4.46 11.15
C TYR A 214 -31.75 -3.02 11.23
N ASN A 215 -32.68 -2.06 11.22
CA ASN A 215 -32.35 -0.67 11.46
C ASN A 215 -32.17 -0.48 12.96
N VAL A 216 -30.96 -0.12 13.39
CA VAL A 216 -30.66 0.13 14.80
C VAL A 216 -31.02 1.60 15.06
N ARG A 217 -32.29 1.87 15.39
CA ARG A 217 -32.75 3.22 15.76
C ARG A 217 -32.54 3.56 17.23
N GLU A 218 -32.30 2.55 18.08
CA GLU A 218 -32.16 2.71 19.54
C GLU A 218 -30.71 2.92 20.02
N THR A 219 -29.86 3.54 19.20
CA THR A 219 -28.41 3.62 19.46
C THR A 219 -27.95 4.81 20.30
N ILE A 220 -28.87 5.48 21.00
CA ILE A 220 -28.50 6.04 22.30
C ILE A 220 -29.14 5.13 23.33
N GLY A 221 -28.54 3.94 23.50
CA GLY A 221 -28.77 3.16 24.71
C GLY A 221 -28.60 4.13 25.88
N THR A 222 -29.62 4.21 26.72
CA THR A 222 -29.78 5.20 27.80
C THR A 222 -28.59 5.28 28.79
N GLY A 223 -27.56 4.43 28.64
CA GLY A 223 -26.33 4.40 29.42
C GLY A 223 -25.05 4.96 28.76
N VAL A 224 -24.98 5.24 27.45
CA VAL A 224 -23.73 5.71 26.81
C VAL A 224 -23.79 7.21 26.52
N LYS A 225 -23.00 8.00 27.24
CA LYS A 225 -22.83 9.44 27.00
C LYS A 225 -21.63 9.69 26.09
N TYR A 226 -21.86 10.33 24.95
CA TYR A 226 -20.80 10.78 24.05
C TYR A 226 -20.33 12.19 24.44
N ASP A 227 -19.03 12.39 24.68
CA ASP A 227 -18.44 13.72 24.80
C ASP A 227 -18.20 14.32 23.40
N LEU A 228 -19.29 14.75 22.76
CA LEU A 228 -19.25 15.37 21.43
C LEU A 228 -18.24 16.52 21.37
N ILE A 229 -18.26 17.40 22.37
CA ILE A 229 -17.37 18.57 22.40
C ILE A 229 -15.93 18.15 22.62
N GLY A 230 -15.64 17.29 23.59
CA GLY A 230 -14.28 16.84 23.87
C GLY A 230 -13.65 16.09 22.69
N ARG A 231 -14.42 15.25 22.00
CA ARG A 231 -13.97 14.56 20.78
C ARG A 231 -13.67 15.56 19.67
N LEU A 232 -14.57 16.52 19.41
CA LEU A 232 -14.30 17.56 18.40
C LEU A 232 -13.09 18.44 18.77
N VAL A 233 -12.87 18.76 20.05
CA VAL A 233 -11.65 19.48 20.49
C VAL A 233 -10.40 18.66 20.17
N MET A 234 -10.41 17.37 20.49
CA MET A 234 -9.28 16.46 20.25
C MET A 234 -8.94 16.38 18.75
N GLU A 235 -9.96 16.25 17.91
CA GLU A 235 -9.79 16.08 16.46
C GLU A 235 -9.47 17.40 15.72
N THR A 236 -9.92 18.55 16.23
CA THR A 236 -9.79 19.84 15.52
C THR A 236 -8.76 20.79 16.13
N GLY A 237 -8.42 20.63 17.41
CA GLY A 237 -7.61 21.57 18.18
C GLY A 237 -8.29 22.92 18.47
N LEU A 238 -9.56 23.09 18.09
CA LEU A 238 -10.31 24.33 18.37
C LEU A 238 -10.79 24.39 19.82
N THR A 239 -11.01 25.61 20.31
CA THR A 239 -11.55 25.79 21.67
C THR A 239 -12.98 25.27 21.77
N ARG A 240 -13.38 24.83 22.97
CA ARG A 240 -14.78 24.44 23.27
C ARG A 240 -15.77 25.53 22.88
N ARG A 241 -15.42 26.81 23.12
CA ARG A 241 -16.26 27.97 22.78
C ARG A 241 -16.54 28.05 21.28
N THR A 242 -15.51 27.88 20.44
CA THR A 242 -15.63 27.92 18.98
C THR A 242 -16.50 26.77 18.47
N LEU A 243 -16.26 25.56 18.96
CA LEU A 243 -17.03 24.38 18.55
C LEU A 243 -18.50 24.46 18.95
N VAL A 244 -18.79 24.97 20.15
CA VAL A 244 -20.17 25.23 20.58
C VAL A 244 -20.84 26.28 19.70
N ALA A 245 -20.12 27.33 19.27
CA ALA A 245 -20.67 28.32 18.35
C ALA A 245 -20.99 27.72 16.98
N ILE A 246 -20.12 26.87 16.44
CA ILE A 246 -20.36 26.13 15.18
C ILE A 246 -21.59 25.23 15.32
N LEU A 247 -21.63 24.36 16.34
CA LEU A 247 -22.73 23.40 16.52
C LEU A 247 -24.08 24.08 16.82
N LYS A 248 -24.09 25.26 17.44
CA LYS A 248 -25.32 26.04 17.62
C LYS A 248 -25.78 26.74 16.34
N GLY A 249 -24.89 26.94 15.38
CA GLY A 249 -25.17 27.65 14.14
C GLY A 249 -25.62 26.76 12.99
N ILE A 250 -25.36 25.44 13.04
CA ILE A 250 -25.84 24.49 12.03
C ILE A 250 -27.35 24.26 12.12
N ARG A 251 -27.95 23.83 11.02
CA ARG A 251 -29.40 23.59 10.97
C ARG A 251 -29.81 22.44 11.92
N PRO A 252 -30.99 22.52 12.58
CA PRO A 252 -31.44 21.50 13.52
C PRO A 252 -31.46 20.07 12.95
N GLU A 253 -31.84 19.90 11.68
CA GLU A 253 -31.86 18.63 10.99
C GLU A 253 -30.46 18.08 10.71
N THR A 254 -29.49 18.96 10.46
CA THR A 254 -28.08 18.58 10.33
C THR A 254 -27.57 18.06 11.68
N PHE A 255 -27.84 18.77 12.77
CA PHE A 255 -27.45 18.33 14.11
C PHE A 255 -28.17 17.04 14.55
N TYR A 256 -29.40 16.81 14.11
CA TYR A 256 -30.16 15.59 14.41
C TYR A 256 -29.45 14.31 13.94
N GLN A 257 -28.65 14.39 12.88
CA GLN A 257 -27.83 13.28 12.38
C GLN A 257 -26.86 12.73 13.42
N PHE A 258 -26.48 13.51 14.44
CA PHE A 258 -25.67 13.03 15.57
C PHE A 258 -26.34 11.86 16.31
N ARG A 259 -27.69 11.86 16.40
CA ARG A 259 -28.41 10.75 17.04
C ARG A 259 -28.45 9.48 16.20
N MET A 260 -28.23 9.60 14.88
CA MET A 260 -28.27 8.45 13.96
C MET A 260 -26.99 7.63 14.05
N ASN A 261 -25.85 8.31 14.05
CA ASN A 261 -24.54 7.69 14.21
C ASN A 261 -23.55 8.70 14.83
N PRO A 262 -23.42 8.73 16.17
CA PRO A 262 -22.58 9.69 16.88
C PRO A 262 -21.11 9.70 16.43
N GLU A 263 -20.51 8.53 16.26
CA GLU A 263 -19.09 8.39 15.88
C GLU A 263 -18.85 8.91 14.46
N GLU A 264 -19.70 8.53 13.50
CA GLU A 264 -19.58 9.03 12.14
C GLU A 264 -19.85 10.53 12.05
N PHE A 265 -20.84 11.05 12.80
CA PHE A 265 -21.12 12.48 12.89
C PHE A 265 -19.89 13.25 13.40
N ILE A 266 -19.29 12.80 14.52
CA ILE A 266 -18.11 13.43 15.11
C ILE A 266 -16.96 13.46 14.10
N ARG A 267 -16.64 12.30 13.52
CA ARG A 267 -15.53 12.16 12.56
C ARG A 267 -15.73 13.03 11.32
N LYS A 268 -16.91 12.98 10.69
CA LYS A 268 -17.19 13.77 9.48
C LYS A 268 -17.24 15.27 9.77
N THR A 269 -17.85 15.67 10.89
CA THR A 269 -17.88 17.08 11.31
C THR A 269 -16.48 17.61 11.58
N ALA A 270 -15.65 16.85 12.30
CA ALA A 270 -14.26 17.22 12.55
C ALA A 270 -13.46 17.39 11.25
N ASN A 271 -13.63 16.49 10.29
CA ASN A 271 -12.99 16.59 8.97
C ASN A 271 -13.40 17.87 8.25
N ILE A 272 -14.70 18.15 8.16
CA ILE A 272 -15.20 19.38 7.51
C ILE A 272 -14.64 20.64 8.20
N ILE A 273 -14.63 20.68 9.54
CA ILE A 273 -14.05 21.80 10.29
C ILE A 273 -12.56 21.95 10.02
N ASN A 274 -11.81 20.86 9.95
CA ASN A 274 -10.38 20.87 9.67
C ASN A 274 -10.09 21.32 8.23
N ASP A 275 -10.93 20.99 7.26
CA ASP A 275 -10.80 21.46 5.87
C ASP A 275 -11.01 22.99 5.79
N GLU A 276 -12.07 23.50 6.42
CA GLU A 276 -12.32 24.96 6.47
C GLU A 276 -11.22 25.71 7.24
N LYS A 277 -10.72 25.11 8.33
CA LYS A 277 -9.57 25.63 9.09
C LYS A 277 -8.33 25.67 8.21
N ALA A 278 -8.05 24.61 7.46
CA ALA A 278 -6.91 24.53 6.56
C ALA A 278 -6.99 25.61 5.47
N MET A 279 -8.15 25.79 4.84
CA MET A 279 -8.36 26.81 3.83
C MET A 279 -8.21 28.24 4.37
N ALA A 280 -8.83 28.55 5.51
CA ALA A 280 -8.77 29.87 6.12
C ALA A 280 -7.33 30.25 6.50
N VAL A 281 -6.58 29.29 7.02
CA VAL A 281 -5.21 29.49 7.48
C VAL A 281 -4.25 29.66 6.31
N VAL A 282 -4.36 28.80 5.30
CA VAL A 282 -3.48 28.84 4.13
C VAL A 282 -3.61 30.15 3.38
N GLN A 283 -4.79 30.76 3.27
CA GLN A 283 -4.92 32.00 2.51
C GLN A 283 -4.04 33.14 3.05
N LYS A 284 -3.88 33.22 4.38
CA LYS A 284 -3.22 34.33 5.07
C LYS A 284 -1.96 33.92 5.84
N ILE A 285 -1.40 32.74 5.56
CA ILE A 285 -0.15 32.29 6.18
C ILE A 285 1.06 32.99 5.55
N CYS A 286 1.93 33.51 6.40
CA CYS A 286 3.23 34.04 6.03
C CYS A 286 4.33 33.29 6.77
N TYR A 287 5.45 33.04 6.10
CA TYR A 287 6.63 32.41 6.69
C TYR A 287 7.76 33.42 6.89
N GLU A 288 8.42 33.33 8.03
CA GLU A 288 9.61 34.12 8.35
C GLU A 288 10.77 33.20 8.72
N ARG A 289 11.98 33.59 8.30
CA ARG A 289 13.22 32.88 8.60
C ARG A 289 13.52 32.96 10.09
N THR A 290 14.00 31.87 10.67
CA THR A 290 14.63 31.87 12.00
C THR A 290 16.15 31.93 11.85
N GLY A 291 16.87 32.11 12.96
CA GLY A 291 18.32 31.93 13.02
C GLY A 291 18.77 30.47 13.08
N ASN A 292 17.84 29.51 13.12
CA ASN A 292 18.15 28.10 13.28
C ASN A 292 18.19 27.39 11.92
N THR A 293 19.08 26.41 11.80
CA THR A 293 19.20 25.55 10.61
C THR A 293 19.05 24.07 10.98
N TYR A 294 18.81 23.23 9.98
CA TYR A 294 19.00 21.79 10.06
C TYR A 294 20.50 21.47 9.97
N ASP A 295 20.97 20.59 10.85
CA ASP A 295 22.33 20.04 10.79
C ASP A 295 22.40 18.91 9.75
N VAL A 296 23.62 18.55 9.36
CA VAL A 296 23.92 17.43 8.45
C VAL A 296 23.55 16.10 9.08
N ASP A 297 23.62 15.99 10.41
CA ASP A 297 23.29 14.78 11.17
C ASP A 297 21.87 14.26 10.89
N ILE A 298 20.96 15.11 10.39
CA ILE A 298 19.61 14.73 9.96
C ILE A 298 19.59 13.61 8.92
N PHE A 299 20.67 13.46 8.13
CA PHE A 299 20.81 12.40 7.14
C PHE A 299 21.29 11.08 7.76
N THR A 300 21.79 11.10 9.00
CA THR A 300 22.35 9.93 9.70
C THR A 300 21.63 9.60 11.01
N GLU A 301 20.74 10.47 11.51
CA GLU A 301 19.97 10.31 12.75
C GLU A 301 19.14 9.01 12.77
N SER A 302 18.62 8.59 11.62
CA SER A 302 17.78 7.39 11.50
C SER A 302 18.33 6.46 10.43
N THR A 303 18.59 5.21 10.80
CA THR A 303 18.96 4.16 9.84
C THR A 303 17.82 3.89 8.87
N ILE A 304 18.05 4.13 7.59
CA ILE A 304 17.10 3.87 6.52
C ILE A 304 17.32 2.45 6.00
N ARG A 305 16.25 1.66 5.89
CA ARG A 305 16.31 0.27 5.37
C ARG A 305 15.24 0.04 4.32
N GLY A 306 15.58 -0.69 3.27
CA GLY A 306 14.64 -1.04 2.22
C GLY A 306 15.03 -2.32 1.49
N LYS A 307 14.07 -2.90 0.77
CA LYS A 307 14.27 -4.16 0.04
C LYS A 307 14.43 -3.84 -1.44
N VAL A 308 15.60 -4.16 -1.99
CA VAL A 308 15.89 -3.98 -3.43
C VAL A 308 14.88 -4.80 -4.24
N GLY A 309 14.31 -4.19 -5.28
CA GLY A 309 13.26 -4.80 -6.10
C GLY A 309 11.83 -4.55 -5.59
N ILE A 310 11.66 -4.23 -4.31
CA ILE A 310 10.37 -3.88 -3.70
C ILE A 310 10.30 -2.34 -3.56
N ASN A 311 10.79 -1.81 -2.44
CA ASN A 311 10.69 -0.39 -2.08
C ASN A 311 12.04 0.33 -2.00
N ALA A 312 13.09 -0.22 -2.64
CA ALA A 312 14.40 0.40 -2.67
C ALA A 312 15.11 0.29 -4.02
N ILE A 313 15.84 1.35 -4.39
CA ILE A 313 16.60 1.45 -5.64
C ILE A 313 18.04 1.87 -5.34
N GLU A 314 19.02 1.15 -5.86
CA GLU A 314 20.42 1.54 -5.75
C GLU A 314 20.71 2.76 -6.65
N SER A 315 21.45 3.75 -6.13
CA SER A 315 21.77 4.96 -6.88
C SER A 315 23.18 5.49 -6.60
N THR A 316 23.85 5.89 -7.67
CA THR A 316 25.17 6.54 -7.63
C THR A 316 25.07 8.07 -7.65
N LYS A 317 23.86 8.63 -7.80
CA LYS A 317 23.61 10.08 -7.81
C LYS A 317 22.85 10.56 -6.56
N SER A 318 22.22 9.64 -5.83
CA SER A 318 21.59 9.93 -4.54
C SER A 318 22.65 10.11 -3.45
N LEU A 319 22.37 10.97 -2.45
CA LEU A 319 23.19 11.06 -1.23
C LEU A 319 23.29 9.74 -0.46
N TYR A 320 22.37 8.81 -0.71
CA TYR A 320 22.45 7.45 -0.21
C TYR A 320 22.79 6.48 -1.34
N ASP A 321 23.54 5.42 -1.05
CA ASP A 321 23.75 4.30 -1.98
C ASP A 321 22.45 3.56 -2.34
N LEU A 322 21.44 3.66 -1.47
CA LEU A 322 20.11 3.07 -1.60
C LEU A 322 19.02 4.11 -1.34
N VAL A 323 18.15 4.33 -2.32
CA VAL A 323 16.97 5.20 -2.20
C VAL A 323 15.78 4.34 -1.80
N VAL A 324 15.27 4.55 -0.59
CA VAL A 324 14.04 3.90 -0.10
C VAL A 324 12.86 4.81 -0.39
N VAL A 325 11.79 4.24 -0.96
CA VAL A 325 10.59 4.97 -1.41
C VAL A 325 9.35 4.47 -0.68
N ASP A 326 8.38 5.37 -0.50
CA ASP A 326 7.10 5.06 0.15
C ASP A 326 6.05 4.59 -0.88
N SER A 327 6.22 4.97 -2.16
CA SER A 327 5.35 4.55 -3.27
C SER A 327 6.12 3.80 -4.35
N GLU A 328 5.87 2.50 -4.48
CA GLU A 328 6.48 1.66 -5.53
C GLU A 328 6.09 2.10 -6.95
N GLY A 329 4.94 2.77 -7.10
CA GLY A 329 4.44 3.20 -8.40
C GLY A 329 5.04 4.53 -8.86
N VAL A 330 4.96 5.58 -8.02
CA VAL A 330 5.27 6.96 -8.40
C VAL A 330 6.72 7.31 -8.04
N GLU A 331 7.07 7.20 -6.77
CA GLU A 331 8.39 7.58 -6.26
C GLU A 331 9.51 6.71 -6.82
N LYS A 332 9.27 5.39 -6.93
CA LYS A 332 10.25 4.46 -7.52
C LYS A 332 10.62 4.87 -8.95
N LYS A 333 9.62 5.05 -9.81
CA LYS A 333 9.83 5.48 -11.21
C LYS A 333 10.47 6.86 -11.29
N PHE A 334 10.11 7.77 -10.39
CA PHE A 334 10.71 9.10 -10.32
C PHE A 334 12.20 9.02 -9.95
N ALA A 335 12.57 8.23 -8.94
CA ALA A 335 13.96 8.02 -8.54
C ALA A 335 14.80 7.32 -9.62
N GLU A 336 14.23 6.33 -10.31
CA GLU A 336 14.85 5.68 -11.47
C GLU A 336 15.12 6.69 -12.60
N ALA A 337 14.15 7.56 -12.87
CA ALA A 337 14.33 8.63 -13.85
C ALA A 337 15.43 9.61 -13.42
N LEU A 338 15.44 10.10 -12.18
CA LEU A 338 16.51 10.99 -11.69
C LEU A 338 17.90 10.35 -11.79
N LYS A 339 18.03 9.06 -11.48
CA LYS A 339 19.28 8.30 -11.63
C LYS A 339 19.77 8.30 -13.08
N ALA A 340 18.87 8.11 -14.04
CA ALA A 340 19.21 8.00 -15.47
C ALA A 340 19.61 9.33 -16.12
N GLN A 341 19.23 10.48 -15.56
CA GLN A 341 19.32 11.78 -16.23
C GLN A 341 20.68 12.45 -16.03
N GLU A 342 21.39 12.76 -17.11
CA GLU A 342 22.75 13.32 -17.06
C GLU A 342 22.81 14.73 -16.49
N ASN A 343 21.78 15.54 -16.69
CA ASN A 343 21.67 16.89 -16.17
C ASN A 343 21.41 16.95 -14.65
N VAL A 344 21.09 15.82 -14.00
CA VAL A 344 20.96 15.73 -12.53
C VAL A 344 22.34 15.49 -11.91
N ALA A 345 22.81 16.44 -11.11
CA ALA A 345 24.12 16.37 -10.46
C ALA A 345 24.09 15.46 -9.21
N VAL A 346 23.05 15.64 -8.39
CA VAL A 346 22.84 14.97 -7.11
C VAL A 346 21.41 15.18 -6.64
N TYR A 347 20.83 14.19 -5.97
CA TYR A 347 19.51 14.28 -5.37
C TYR A 347 19.44 13.53 -4.05
N THR A 348 18.38 13.72 -3.28
CA THR A 348 18.06 12.87 -2.14
C THR A 348 16.56 12.87 -1.90
N LYS A 349 16.02 11.75 -1.40
CA LYS A 349 14.75 11.80 -0.66
C LYS A 349 15.07 12.47 0.68
N LEU A 350 14.29 13.47 1.08
CA LEU A 350 14.55 14.19 2.32
C LEU A 350 14.21 13.29 3.51
N PRO A 351 15.05 13.22 4.55
CA PRO A 351 14.79 12.40 5.72
C PRO A 351 13.57 12.92 6.47
N LYS A 352 12.87 12.05 7.20
CA LYS A 352 11.64 12.39 7.96
C LYS A 352 11.86 13.50 9.00
N GLY A 353 13.10 13.67 9.48
CA GLY A 353 13.48 14.76 10.37
C GLY A 353 13.43 16.14 9.71
N PHE A 354 13.50 16.23 8.38
CA PHE A 354 13.39 17.48 7.65
C PHE A 354 11.92 17.86 7.46
N TYR A 355 11.45 18.92 8.12
CA TYR A 355 10.06 19.32 7.99
C TYR A 355 9.83 20.82 7.94
N ILE A 356 8.67 21.17 7.41
CA ILE A 356 8.09 22.50 7.41
C ILE A 356 6.98 22.48 8.47
N ASN A 357 7.01 23.47 9.36
CA ASN A 357 5.93 23.67 10.30
C ASN A 357 4.71 24.18 9.54
N THR A 358 3.61 23.45 9.57
CA THR A 358 2.32 23.92 9.06
C THR A 358 1.29 23.93 10.19
N PRO A 359 0.23 24.73 10.06
CA PRO A 359 -0.91 24.70 10.98
C PRO A 359 -1.65 23.36 11.01
N MET A 360 -1.41 22.48 10.04
CA MET A 360 -1.96 21.11 9.95
C MET A 360 -0.94 20.03 10.38
N GLY A 361 0.10 20.43 11.12
CA GLY A 361 1.20 19.58 11.56
C GLY A 361 2.44 19.68 10.69
N HIS A 362 3.45 18.85 10.97
CA HIS A 362 4.68 18.82 10.17
C HIS A 362 4.40 18.32 8.75
N TYR A 363 5.11 18.89 7.78
CA TYR A 363 5.10 18.47 6.38
C TYR A 363 6.55 18.25 5.92
N ASN A 364 6.83 17.08 5.37
CA ASN A 364 8.13 16.69 4.85
C ASN A 364 8.01 16.57 3.32
N PRO A 365 8.62 17.47 2.53
CA PRO A 365 8.63 17.35 1.08
C PRO A 365 9.50 16.16 0.65
N ASP A 366 9.13 15.50 -0.44
CA ASP A 366 9.77 14.24 -0.82
C ASP A 366 11.25 14.37 -1.24
N TRP A 367 11.58 15.29 -2.15
CA TRP A 367 12.88 15.29 -2.84
C TRP A 367 13.58 16.64 -2.80
N ALA A 368 14.91 16.60 -2.68
CA ALA A 368 15.79 17.72 -2.95
C ALA A 368 16.72 17.37 -4.11
N ILE A 369 16.73 18.20 -5.16
CA ILE A 369 17.36 17.89 -6.46
C ILE A 369 18.23 19.09 -6.87
N ALA A 370 19.49 18.81 -7.22
CA ALA A 370 20.40 19.78 -7.81
C ALA A 370 20.79 19.35 -9.23
N PHE A 371 20.68 20.27 -10.17
CA PHE A 371 21.05 20.08 -11.57
C PHE A 371 22.48 20.58 -11.84
N ASN A 372 23.05 20.15 -12.97
CA ASN A 372 24.32 20.68 -13.44
C ASN A 372 24.16 22.12 -13.94
N GLU A 373 25.12 22.99 -13.63
CA GLU A 373 25.10 24.39 -14.07
C GLU A 373 25.00 24.49 -15.60
N GLY A 374 24.21 25.46 -16.08
CA GLY A 374 24.01 25.70 -17.51
C GLY A 374 23.08 24.71 -18.22
N THR A 375 22.56 23.68 -17.55
CA THR A 375 21.64 22.70 -18.18
C THR A 375 20.16 23.09 -18.08
N VAL A 376 19.79 23.89 -17.08
CA VAL A 376 18.41 24.31 -16.78
C VAL A 376 18.40 25.75 -16.27
N LYS A 377 17.24 26.41 -16.31
CA LYS A 377 17.07 27.78 -15.79
C LYS A 377 17.07 27.82 -14.26
N HIS A 378 16.52 26.78 -13.63
CA HIS A 378 16.46 26.63 -12.18
C HIS A 378 17.30 25.43 -11.71
N ILE A 379 18.43 25.71 -11.05
CA ILE A 379 19.44 24.70 -10.70
C ILE A 379 19.03 23.88 -9.46
N TYR A 380 18.16 24.41 -8.59
CA TYR A 380 17.73 23.75 -7.36
C TYR A 380 16.22 23.57 -7.33
N PHE A 381 15.76 22.35 -7.05
CA PHE A 381 14.36 22.02 -7.03
C PHE A 381 13.99 21.15 -5.83
N ILE A 382 12.93 21.54 -5.12
CA ILE A 382 12.28 20.72 -4.11
C ILE A 382 10.98 20.17 -4.69
N ALA A 383 10.90 18.84 -4.78
CA ALA A 383 9.76 18.19 -5.41
C ALA A 383 8.90 17.45 -4.38
N GLU A 384 7.58 17.55 -4.57
CA GLU A 384 6.61 16.60 -4.02
C GLU A 384 6.14 15.70 -5.15
N THR A 385 6.19 14.39 -4.95
CA THR A 385 5.69 13.40 -5.91
C THR A 385 4.25 13.00 -5.62
N LYS A 386 3.35 13.15 -6.59
CA LYS A 386 1.94 12.74 -6.50
C LYS A 386 1.51 11.90 -7.69
N GLY A 387 0.70 10.87 -7.45
CA GLY A 387 0.16 9.99 -8.49
C GLY A 387 -0.92 10.64 -9.36
N ASN A 388 -1.30 9.98 -10.46
CA ASN A 388 -2.25 10.51 -11.44
C ASN A 388 -3.68 10.70 -10.91
N GLU A 389 -4.05 10.04 -9.82
CA GLU A 389 -5.33 10.23 -9.12
C GLU A 389 -5.35 11.50 -8.25
N TRP A 390 -4.24 12.23 -8.16
CA TRP A 390 -4.17 13.51 -7.49
C TRP A 390 -4.87 14.58 -8.35
N GLN A 391 -6.19 14.70 -8.19
CA GLN A 391 -6.94 15.87 -8.59
C GLN A 391 -7.26 16.69 -7.33
N ARG A 392 -7.05 18.01 -7.39
CA ARG A 392 -7.47 18.95 -6.33
C ARG A 392 -8.98 18.83 -6.14
N SER A 393 -9.39 18.05 -5.13
CA SER A 393 -10.79 17.91 -4.72
C SER A 393 -10.96 18.60 -3.37
N GLN A 394 -12.15 19.15 -3.12
CA GLN A 394 -12.47 19.78 -1.84
C GLN A 394 -12.28 18.84 -0.64
N LEU A 395 -12.26 17.52 -0.86
CA LEU A 395 -12.08 16.48 0.16
C LEU A 395 -10.61 16.27 0.59
N ARG A 396 -9.65 16.99 -0.01
CA ARG A 396 -8.21 16.94 0.34
C ARG A 396 -7.69 18.28 0.87
N GLY A 397 -8.55 19.10 1.45
CA GLY A 397 -8.22 20.47 1.88
C GLY A 397 -6.95 20.54 2.74
N ALA A 398 -6.79 19.62 3.70
CA ALA A 398 -5.60 19.57 4.54
C ALA A 398 -4.30 19.19 3.81
N GLU A 399 -4.36 18.33 2.79
CA GLU A 399 -3.18 17.95 1.99
C GLU A 399 -2.77 19.10 1.06
N ASP A 400 -3.74 19.67 0.33
CA ASP A 400 -3.52 20.83 -0.55
C ASP A 400 -3.00 22.03 0.25
N ALA A 401 -3.50 22.21 1.48
CA ALA A 401 -3.03 23.21 2.41
C ALA A 401 -1.55 23.03 2.78
N LYS A 402 -1.10 21.81 3.04
CA LYS A 402 0.31 21.52 3.34
C LYS A 402 1.21 21.83 2.15
N LEU A 403 0.77 21.50 0.92
CA LEU A 403 1.50 21.81 -0.31
C LEU A 403 1.63 23.32 -0.53
N GLU A 404 0.56 24.07 -0.32
CA GLU A 404 0.59 25.54 -0.41
C GLU A 404 1.45 26.16 0.70
N CYS A 405 1.38 25.63 1.92
CA CYS A 405 2.28 26.04 3.01
C CYS A 405 3.75 25.81 2.63
N ALA A 406 4.08 24.68 2.01
CA ALA A 406 5.43 24.39 1.54
C ALA A 406 5.87 25.37 0.45
N ALA A 407 4.99 25.68 -0.51
CA ALA A 407 5.28 26.68 -1.54
C ALA A 407 5.64 28.05 -0.93
N ARG A 408 4.86 28.52 0.06
CA ARG A 408 5.11 29.79 0.76
C ARG A 408 6.36 29.74 1.64
N HIS A 409 6.64 28.60 2.27
CA HIS A 409 7.89 28.41 3.00
C HIS A 409 9.09 28.55 2.07
N PHE A 410 9.10 27.85 0.94
CA PHE A 410 10.20 27.90 -0.01
C PHE A 410 10.31 29.28 -0.68
N GLU A 411 9.20 29.98 -0.93
CA GLU A 411 9.21 31.37 -1.37
C GLU A 411 9.89 32.29 -0.34
N ALA A 412 9.55 32.16 0.95
CA ALA A 412 10.12 32.98 2.02
C ALA A 412 11.63 32.78 2.20
N ILE A 413 12.15 31.56 2.00
CA ILE A 413 13.60 31.30 2.11
C ILE A 413 14.37 31.51 0.80
N SER A 414 13.68 31.58 -0.36
CA SER A 414 14.26 31.77 -1.70
C SER A 414 14.53 33.25 -2.05
N GLN A 415 14.48 34.19 -1.08
CA GLN A 415 14.87 35.59 -1.26
C GLN A 415 16.35 35.69 -1.73
N GLY A 416 16.58 35.66 -3.04
CA GLY A 416 17.90 35.55 -3.68
C GLY A 416 17.95 34.71 -4.95
N GLY A 417 16.86 33.99 -5.29
CA GLY A 417 16.69 33.26 -6.55
C GLY A 417 17.48 31.94 -6.61
N ASN A 418 16.81 30.87 -7.07
CA ASN A 418 17.31 29.58 -7.58
C ASN A 418 16.73 28.32 -6.93
N ILE A 419 15.91 28.42 -5.88
CA ILE A 419 15.10 27.27 -5.43
C ILE A 419 13.68 27.41 -5.97
N VAL A 420 13.21 26.34 -6.62
CA VAL A 420 11.81 26.20 -7.01
C VAL A 420 11.23 25.01 -6.25
N TYR A 421 10.08 25.22 -5.61
CA TYR A 421 9.26 24.15 -5.08
C TYR A 421 8.14 23.81 -6.06
N GLY A 422 7.82 22.53 -6.22
CA GLY A 422 6.64 22.16 -6.98
C GLY A 422 6.23 20.70 -6.87
N VAL A 423 4.92 20.49 -7.07
CA VAL A 423 4.32 19.16 -7.19
C VAL A 423 4.53 18.62 -8.60
N VAL A 424 5.03 17.40 -8.69
CA VAL A 424 5.34 16.70 -9.95
C VAL A 424 4.79 15.27 -9.88
N LYS A 425 4.49 14.71 -11.05
CA LYS A 425 4.03 13.31 -11.16
C LYS A 425 5.09 12.38 -11.73
N ASP A 426 6.07 12.96 -12.43
CA ASP A 426 7.14 12.27 -13.15
C ASP A 426 8.30 13.25 -13.40
N TYR A 427 9.41 12.73 -13.92
CA TYR A 427 10.58 13.56 -14.26
C TYR A 427 10.28 14.58 -15.37
N LYS A 428 9.38 14.27 -16.30
CA LYS A 428 9.02 15.20 -17.39
C LYS A 428 8.41 16.48 -16.85
N THR A 429 7.45 16.36 -15.94
CA THR A 429 6.79 17.50 -15.28
C THR A 429 7.75 18.28 -14.38
N LEU A 430 8.74 17.63 -13.77
CA LEU A 430 9.86 18.31 -13.11
C LEU A 430 10.67 19.12 -14.11
N TYR A 431 11.10 18.50 -15.21
CA TYR A 431 11.94 19.11 -16.24
C TYR A 431 11.26 20.34 -16.86
N ASP A 432 9.98 20.22 -17.20
CA ASP A 432 9.19 21.34 -17.73
C ASP A 432 9.11 22.53 -16.77
N LYS A 433 9.16 22.30 -15.44
CA LYS A 433 9.15 23.36 -14.43
C LYS A 433 10.52 24.04 -14.26
N VAL A 434 11.62 23.31 -14.40
CA VAL A 434 12.98 23.88 -14.27
C VAL A 434 13.46 24.58 -15.54
N MET A 435 12.79 24.33 -16.67
CA MET A 435 13.05 24.99 -17.96
C MET A 435 12.23 26.28 -18.16
N LYS A 436 11.11 26.44 -17.46
CA LYS A 436 10.32 27.68 -17.43
C LYS A 436 11.01 28.71 -16.56
#